data_AF-A0A5A7WS34-F1
#
_entry.id   AF-A0A5A7WS34-F1
#
_cell.length_a   1.000
_cell.length_b   1.000
_cell.length_c   1.000
_cell.angle_alpha   90.00
_cell.angle_beta   90.00
_cell.angle_gamma   90.00
#
_symmetry.space_group_name_H-M   'P 1'
#
loop_
_entity.id
_entity.type
_entity.pdbx_description
1 polymer ?
#
loop_
_entity_poly.entity_id
_entity_poly.type
_entity_poly.pdbx_seq_one_letter_code
_entity_poly.pdbx_strand_id
1 'polypeptide(L)' 'MSSSENSATAQIGVTGLAVMGSNLARNFAHHGYTVALHNRSV' A
#
# COMPACT_ATOMS: atom_id res chain seq x y z
N MET A 1 16.93 7.99 -23.81
CA MET A 1 15.63 8.35 -23.19
C MET A 1 15.37 7.33 -22.11
N SER A 2 15.11 7.80 -20.88
CA SER A 2 15.10 7.01 -19.64
C SER A 2 14.27 5.71 -19.73
N SER A 3 14.82 4.66 -19.13
CA SER A 3 14.33 3.28 -19.03
C SER A 3 12.92 3.14 -18.48
N SER A 4 12.11 2.29 -19.14
CA SER A 4 10.79 1.74 -18.78
C SER A 4 10.00 2.43 -17.66
N GLU A 5 8.93 3.13 -18.05
CA GLU A 5 7.95 3.72 -17.14
C GLU A 5 7.14 2.63 -16.41
N ASN A 6 7.69 2.08 -15.34
CA ASN A 6 6.89 1.40 -14.33
C ASN A 6 6.24 2.49 -13.47
N SER A 7 5.09 3.00 -13.92
CA SER A 7 4.29 3.95 -13.13
C SER A 7 3.90 3.28 -11.82
N ALA A 8 4.51 3.69 -10.71
CA ALA A 8 4.13 3.22 -9.38
C ALA A 8 2.66 3.61 -9.13
N THR A 9 1.79 2.61 -8.97
CA THR A 9 0.34 2.82 -8.84
C THR A 9 -0.08 3.20 -7.42
N ALA A 10 0.80 3.01 -6.43
CA ALA A 10 0.53 3.28 -5.02
C ALA A 10 1.62 4.15 -4.40
N GLN A 11 1.20 4.97 -3.43
CA GLN A 11 2.08 5.86 -2.67
C GLN A 11 2.67 5.16 -1.44
N ILE A 12 1.95 4.18 -0.88
CA ILE A 12 2.31 3.49 0.35
C ILE A 12 2.11 1.99 0.15
N GLY A 13 3.10 1.19 0.54
CA GLY A 13 2.98 -0.27 0.62
C GLY A 13 2.80 -0.72 2.07
N VAL A 14 1.79 -1.53 2.36
CA VAL A 14 1.59 -2.16 3.67
C VAL A 14 1.73 -3.66 3.53
N THR A 15 2.70 -4.23 4.24
CA THR A 15 2.87 -5.69 4.33
C THR A 15 2.49 -6.17 5.73
N GLY A 16 1.68 -7.23 5.80
CA GLY A 16 1.12 -7.75 7.05
C GLY A 16 -0.15 -7.02 7.49
N LEU A 17 -1.28 -7.73 7.47
CA LEU A 17 -2.61 -7.16 7.76
C LEU A 17 -3.20 -7.62 9.10
N ALA A 18 -2.34 -7.89 10.09
CA ALA A 18 -2.78 -7.98 11.49
C ALA A 18 -3.42 -6.66 11.96
N VAL A 19 -3.77 -6.54 13.24
CA VAL A 19 -4.52 -5.38 13.77
C VAL A 19 -3.89 -4.04 13.39
N MET A 20 -2.59 -3.87 13.64
CA MET A 20 -1.92 -2.59 13.39
C MET A 20 -1.79 -2.29 11.89
N GLY A 21 -1.34 -3.26 11.08
CA GLY A 21 -1.19 -3.05 9.63
C GLY A 21 -2.52 -2.75 8.94
N SER A 22 -3.59 -3.44 9.34
CA SER A 22 -4.95 -3.16 8.88
C SER A 22 -5.44 -1.77 9.28
N ASN A 23 -5.11 -1.30 10.49
CA ASN A 23 -5.48 0.06 10.94
C ASN A 23 -4.70 1.14 10.20
N LEU A 24 -3.39 0.97 10.00
CA LEU A 24 -2.57 1.91 9.23
C LEU A 24 -3.04 2.01 7.77
N ALA A 25 -3.28 0.88 7.11
CA ALA A 25 -3.78 0.85 5.73
C ALA A 25 -5.08 1.65 5.58
N ARG A 26 -6.04 1.45 6.50
CA ARG A 26 -7.32 2.19 6.49
C ARG A 26 -7.13 3.66 6.82
N ASN A 27 -6.27 3.99 7.78
CA ASN A 27 -5.99 5.38 8.11
C ASN A 27 -5.43 6.13 6.89
N PHE A 28 -4.45 5.56 6.20
CA PHE A 28 -3.87 6.19 5.01
C PHE A 28 -4.87 6.29 3.85
N ALA A 29 -5.63 5.23 3.59
CA ALA A 29 -6.69 5.27 2.57
C ALA A 29 -7.76 6.32 2.88
N HIS A 30 -8.14 6.49 4.16
CA HIS A 30 -9.09 7.52 4.60
C HIS A 30 -8.56 8.95 4.37
N HIS A 31 -7.24 9.14 4.47
CA HIS A 31 -6.58 10.42 4.19
C HIS A 31 -6.25 10.63 2.70
N GLY A 32 -6.76 9.78 1.81
CA GLY A 32 -6.65 9.95 0.36
C GLY A 32 -5.37 9.40 -0.27
N TYR A 33 -4.59 8.60 0.47
CA TYR A 33 -3.42 7.93 -0.10
C TYR A 33 -3.81 6.64 -0.80
N THR A 34 -3.24 6.38 -1.99
CA THR A 34 -3.34 5.07 -2.63
C THR A 34 -2.39 4.10 -1.95
N VAL A 35 -2.95 3.06 -1.32
CA VAL A 35 -2.19 2.07 -0.54
C VAL A 35 -2.21 0.71 -1.23
N ALA A 36 -1.03 0.16 -1.54
CA ALA A 36 -0.86 -1.22 -1.96
C ALA A 36 -0.77 -2.13 -0.73
N LEU A 37 -1.54 -3.21 -0.71
CA LEU A 37 -1.60 -4.15 0.41
C LEU A 37 -1.00 -5.49 0.01
N HIS A 38 -0.24 -6.10 0.89
CA HIS A 38 0.26 -7.46 0.74
C HIS A 38 0.17 -8.21 2.07
N ASN A 39 -0.45 -9.39 2.07
CA ASN A 39 -0.43 -10.28 3.23
C ASN A 39 0.05 -11.66 2.80
N ARG A 40 0.85 -12.28 3.68
CA ARG A 40 1.42 -13.61 3.48
C ARG A 40 0.59 -14.75 4.09
N SER A 41 -0.51 -14.42 4.77
CA SER A 41 -1.49 -15.39 5.30
C SER A 41 -2.89 -15.02 4.85
N VAL A 42 -3.84 -15.95 5.03
CA VAL A 42 -5.28 -15.62 5.06
C VAL A 42 -5.58 -14.67 6.22
#